data_AF-A0A7J3XBE2-F1
#
_entry.id   AF-A0A7J3XBE2-F1
#
_cell.length_a   1.000
_cell.length_b   1.000
_cell.length_c   1.000
_cell.angle_alpha   90.00
_cell.angle_beta   90.00
_cell.angle_gamma   90.00
#
_symmetry.space_group_name_H-M   'P 1'
#
loop_
_entity.id
_entity.type
_entity.pdbx_description
1 polymer ?
#
loop_
_entity_poly.entity_id
_entity_poly.type
_entity_poly.pdbx_seq_one_letter_code
_entity_poly.pdbx_strand_id
1 'polypeptide(L)'
;AFIALTTAAQAIVFLVDPSEDFYYGFESQLNLLKAIRNLVNSKVVVAINKVDKVSDERLTKVVEALAEVAPEAKVVKISALKRLGLEELVKTLKNLSRRAEP
;
A
#
# COMPACT_ATOMS: atom_id res chain seq x y z
N ALA A 1 -1.85 -4.61 -17.02
CA ALA A 1 -1.21 -4.29 -15.72
C ALA A 1 -0.03 -5.20 -15.38
N PHE A 2 -0.13 -6.53 -15.58
CA PHE A 2 0.91 -7.51 -15.20
C PHE A 2 2.32 -7.22 -15.75
N ILE A 3 2.46 -6.93 -17.06
CA ILE A 3 3.77 -6.67 -17.69
C ILE A 3 4.46 -5.44 -17.10
N ALA A 4 3.72 -4.39 -16.75
CA ALA A 4 4.29 -3.17 -16.16
C ALA A 4 4.87 -3.42 -14.76
N LEU A 5 4.24 -4.32 -13.98
CA LEU A 5 4.68 -4.67 -12.64
C LEU A 5 6.00 -5.45 -12.64
N THR A 6 6.23 -6.33 -13.64
CA THR A 6 7.37 -7.24 -13.66
C THR A 6 8.59 -6.71 -14.42
N THR A 7 8.44 -5.67 -15.25
CA THR A 7 9.52 -5.25 -16.17
C THR A 7 10.06 -3.82 -15.98
N ALA A 8 9.33 -2.93 -15.29
CA ALA A 8 9.69 -1.50 -15.23
C ALA A 8 9.55 -0.82 -13.86
N ALA A 9 8.85 -1.44 -12.90
CA ALA A 9 8.54 -0.78 -11.64
C ALA A 9 9.74 -0.78 -10.67
N GLN A 10 10.33 0.38 -10.39
CA GLN A 10 11.31 0.55 -9.30
C GLN A 10 10.68 0.47 -7.91
N ALA A 11 9.40 0.86 -7.81
CA ALA A 11 8.59 0.76 -6.63
C ALA A 11 7.12 0.54 -7.04
N ILE A 12 6.37 -0.18 -6.22
CA ILE A 12 4.94 -0.45 -6.42
C ILE A 12 4.17 0.22 -5.30
N VAL A 13 3.12 0.97 -5.65
CA VAL A 13 2.13 1.44 -4.69
C VAL A 13 0.94 0.50 -4.72
N PHE A 14 0.71 -0.22 -3.64
CA PHE A 14 -0.47 -1.06 -3.46
C PHE A 14 -1.51 -0.29 -2.64
N LEU A 15 -2.65 0.02 -3.26
CA LEU A 15 -3.72 0.78 -2.62
C LEU A 15 -4.66 -0.19 -1.90
N VAL A 16 -4.85 0.03 -0.60
CA VAL A 16 -5.81 -0.69 0.24
C VAL A 16 -6.96 0.24 0.58
N ASP A 17 -8.17 -0.26 0.47
CA ASP A 17 -9.37 0.43 0.92
C ASP A 17 -10.05 -0.38 2.03
N PRO A 18 -9.98 0.10 3.29
CA PRO A 18 -10.53 -0.62 4.44
C PRO A 18 -12.03 -0.34 4.67
N SER A 19 -12.67 0.52 3.86
CA SER A 19 -14.10 0.81 3.99
C SER A 19 -14.95 -0.40 3.65
N GLU A 20 -16.02 -0.61 4.43
CA GLU A 20 -16.94 -1.74 4.25
C GLU A 20 -17.71 -1.67 2.92
N ASP A 21 -17.79 -0.47 2.32
CA ASP A 21 -18.44 -0.21 1.03
C ASP A 21 -17.65 -0.71 -0.19
N PHE A 22 -16.47 -1.31 -0.01
CA PHE A 22 -15.62 -1.70 -1.13
C PHE A 22 -16.02 -3.07 -1.71
N TYR A 23 -16.20 -3.14 -3.03
CA TYR A 23 -16.55 -4.35 -3.79
C TYR A 23 -15.61 -5.56 -3.55
N TYR A 24 -14.41 -5.32 -3.03
CA TYR A 24 -13.41 -6.31 -2.72
C TYR A 24 -13.19 -6.36 -1.21
N GLY A 25 -13.53 -7.48 -0.58
CA GLY A 25 -13.30 -7.70 0.84
C GLY A 25 -11.83 -7.51 1.22
N PHE A 26 -11.57 -7.03 2.44
CA PHE A 26 -10.23 -6.73 2.94
C PHE A 26 -9.28 -7.94 2.82
N GLU A 27 -9.75 -9.15 3.15
CA GLU A 27 -9.00 -10.40 2.99
C GLU A 27 -8.55 -10.66 1.55
N SER A 28 -9.39 -10.36 0.57
CA SER A 28 -9.05 -10.53 -0.84
C SER A 28 -7.98 -9.52 -1.28
N GLN A 29 -7.96 -8.32 -0.70
CA GLN A 29 -6.88 -7.33 -0.92
C GLN A 29 -5.56 -7.81 -0.31
N LEU A 30 -5.57 -8.42 0.88
CA LEU A 30 -4.39 -9.00 1.52
C LEU A 30 -3.80 -10.17 0.71
N ASN A 31 -4.67 -11.06 0.22
CA ASN A 31 -4.24 -12.17 -0.63
C ASN A 31 -3.59 -11.68 -1.94
N LEU A 32 -4.14 -10.63 -2.55
CA LEU A 32 -3.56 -10.02 -3.74
C LEU A 32 -2.20 -9.36 -3.44
N LEU A 33 -2.07 -8.65 -2.31
CA LEU A 33 -0.81 -8.08 -1.88
C LEU A 33 0.27 -9.16 -1.72
N LYS A 34 -0.08 -10.28 -1.07
CA LYS A 34 0.82 -11.44 -0.90
C LYS A 34 1.26 -12.01 -2.24
N ALA A 35 0.33 -12.18 -3.18
CA ALA A 35 0.64 -12.68 -4.52
C ALA A 35 1.57 -11.73 -5.28
N ILE A 36 1.30 -10.42 -5.27
CA ILE A 36 2.13 -9.42 -5.96
C ILE A 36 3.54 -9.39 -5.36
N ARG A 37 3.68 -9.39 -4.02
CA ARG A 37 4.99 -9.43 -3.35
C ARG A 37 5.83 -10.63 -3.77
N ASN A 38 5.22 -11.79 -3.95
CA ASN A 38 5.93 -12.99 -4.39
C ASN A 38 6.32 -12.96 -5.88
N LEU A 39 5.68 -12.11 -6.68
CA LEU A 39 5.90 -12.01 -8.13
C LEU A 39 6.93 -10.95 -8.52
N VAL A 40 7.22 -9.98 -7.64
CA VAL A 40 8.02 -8.80 -7.96
C VAL A 40 9.19 -8.64 -6.99
N ASN A 41 10.36 -8.26 -7.51
CA ASN A 41 11.52 -7.90 -6.68
C ASN A 41 11.50 -6.42 -6.24
N SER A 42 10.48 -5.66 -6.67
CA SER A 42 10.37 -4.23 -6.42
C SER A 42 9.87 -3.94 -5.01
N LYS A 43 10.32 -2.83 -4.42
CA LYS A 43 9.83 -2.40 -3.10
C LYS A 43 8.35 -2.06 -3.17
N VAL A 44 7.57 -2.58 -2.23
CA VAL A 44 6.13 -2.30 -2.13
C VAL A 44 5.87 -1.28 -1.03
N VAL A 45 5.12 -0.23 -1.38
CA VAL A 45 4.52 0.72 -0.44
C VAL A 45 3.03 0.44 -0.41
N VAL A 46 2.47 0.24 0.77
CA VAL A 46 1.03 0.10 0.94
C VAL A 46 0.45 1.46 1.30
N ALA A 47 -0.49 1.96 0.50
CA ALA A 47 -1.25 3.15 0.82
C ALA A 47 -2.65 2.73 1.31
N ILE A 48 -2.95 2.93 2.59
CA ILE A 48 -4.31 2.73 3.13
C ILE A 48 -5.10 4.00 2.83
N ASN A 49 -6.04 3.91 1.90
CA ASN A 49 -6.85 5.04 1.47
C ASN A 49 -8.16 5.16 2.26
N LYS A 50 -8.85 6.30 2.10
CA LYS A 50 -10.12 6.63 2.75
C LYS A 50 -10.07 6.54 4.28
N VAL A 51 -8.94 6.90 4.89
CA VAL A 51 -8.81 6.92 6.37
C VAL A 51 -9.79 7.89 7.04
N ASP A 52 -10.34 8.85 6.29
CA ASP A 52 -11.40 9.76 6.73
C ASP A 52 -12.78 9.10 6.92
N LYS A 53 -12.95 7.84 6.50
CA LYS A 53 -14.22 7.10 6.56
C LYS A 53 -14.22 5.90 7.51
N VAL A 54 -13.10 5.61 8.15
CA VAL A 54 -12.95 4.43 9.02
C VAL A 54 -12.60 4.84 10.44
N SER A 55 -13.05 4.05 11.41
CA SER A 55 -12.68 4.25 12.81
C SER A 55 -11.20 3.93 13.05
N ASP A 56 -10.64 4.50 14.11
CA ASP A 56 -9.27 4.19 14.54
C ASP A 56 -9.09 2.71 14.87
N GLU A 57 -10.10 2.06 15.47
CA GLU A 57 -10.06 0.62 15.74
C GLU A 57 -9.96 -0.20 14.45
N ARG A 58 -10.78 0.13 13.44
CA ARG A 58 -10.72 -0.54 12.13
C ARG A 58 -9.37 -0.31 11.47
N LEU A 59 -8.85 0.91 11.54
CA LEU A 59 -7.56 1.27 10.96
C LEU A 59 -6.41 0.53 11.64
N THR A 60 -6.45 0.35 12.96
CA THR A 60 -5.47 -0.44 13.71
C THR A 60 -5.46 -1.89 13.26
N LYS A 61 -6.63 -2.54 13.20
CA LYS A 61 -6.74 -3.93 12.70
C LYS A 61 -6.20 -4.10 11.28
N VAL A 62 -6.44 -3.13 10.42
CA VAL A 62 -5.93 -3.13 9.04
C VAL A 62 -4.41 -3.03 9.00
N VAL A 63 -3.82 -2.15 9.83
CA VAL A 63 -2.36 -2.01 9.93
C VAL A 63 -1.72 -3.29 10.49
N GLU A 64 -2.31 -3.90 11.51
CA GLU A 64 -1.84 -5.17 12.09
C GLU A 64 -1.85 -6.30 11.04
N ALA A 65 -2.97 -6.48 10.33
CA ALA A 65 -3.07 -7.49 9.27
C ALA A 65 -2.08 -7.25 8.12
N LEU A 66 -1.83 -5.98 7.77
CA LEU A 66 -0.81 -5.64 6.78
C LEU A 66 0.61 -5.92 7.28
N ALA A 67 0.90 -5.71 8.55
CA ALA A 67 2.20 -6.03 9.15
C ALA A 67 2.47 -7.54 9.17
N GLU A 68 1.43 -8.37 9.35
CA GLU A 68 1.55 -9.83 9.26
C GLU A 68 1.81 -10.30 7.83
N VAL A 69 1.09 -9.74 6.85
CA VAL A 69 1.16 -10.16 5.44
C VAL A 69 2.34 -9.55 4.71
N ALA A 70 2.81 -8.36 5.10
CA ALA A 70 3.85 -7.58 4.44
C ALA A 70 4.68 -6.77 5.45
N PRO A 71 5.43 -7.41 6.35
CA PRO A 71 6.13 -6.76 7.47
C PRO A 71 7.16 -5.72 7.03
N GLU A 72 7.76 -5.86 5.85
CA GLU A 72 8.75 -4.93 5.31
C GLU A 72 8.15 -3.82 4.43
N ALA A 73 6.84 -3.87 4.15
CA ALA A 73 6.18 -2.85 3.36
C ALA A 73 6.02 -1.57 4.17
N LYS A 74 6.37 -0.43 3.56
CA LYS A 74 6.05 0.87 4.16
C LYS A 74 4.57 1.13 4.02
N VAL A 75 3.88 1.32 5.15
CA VAL A 75 2.46 1.65 5.19
C VAL A 75 2.30 3.17 5.32
N VAL A 76 1.53 3.78 4.43
CA VAL A 76 1.18 5.21 4.48
C VAL A 76 -0.34 5.33 4.55
N LYS A 77 -0.84 6.06 5.55
CA LYS A 77 -2.26 6.34 5.73
C LYS A 77 -2.63 7.59 4.94
N ILE A 78 -3.61 7.49 4.04
CA ILE A 78 -4.02 8.61 3.18
C ILE A 78 -5.53 8.79 3.14
N SER A 79 -5.94 10.03 2.87
CA SER A 79 -7.25 10.30 2.27
C SER A 79 -7.02 11.05 0.97
N ALA A 80 -7.19 10.37 -0.15
CA ALA A 80 -7.09 11.02 -1.46
C ALA A 80 -8.12 12.15 -1.61
N LEU A 81 -9.33 11.97 -1.05
CA LEU A 81 -10.41 12.95 -1.08
C LEU A 81 -10.07 14.21 -0.27
N LYS A 82 -9.55 14.04 0.95
CA LYS A 82 -9.19 15.15 1.85
C LYS A 82 -7.76 15.64 1.65
N ARG A 83 -7.02 15.06 0.70
CA ARG A 83 -5.58 15.31 0.44
C ARG A 83 -4.68 15.04 1.65
N LEU A 84 -5.11 14.20 2.60
CA LEU A 84 -4.33 13.84 3.78
C LEU A 84 -3.30 12.76 3.42
N GLY A 85 -2.08 12.88 3.95
CA GLY A 85 -1.01 11.89 3.78
C GLY A 85 -0.39 11.79 2.37
N LEU A 86 -0.87 12.57 1.40
CA LEU A 86 -0.37 12.52 0.02
C LEU A 86 1.08 12.98 -0.10
N GLU A 87 1.47 14.03 0.64
CA GLU A 87 2.86 14.50 0.65
C GLU A 87 3.81 13.46 1.24
N GLU A 88 3.39 12.78 2.30
CA GLU A 88 4.15 11.68 2.91
C GLU A 88 4.27 10.49 1.95
N LEU A 89 3.20 10.14 1.24
CA LEU A 89 3.22 9.09 0.23
C LEU A 89 4.23 9.44 -0.87
N VAL A 90 4.16 10.65 -1.43
CA VAL A 90 5.10 11.12 -2.47
C VAL A 90 6.54 11.13 -1.96
N LYS A 91 6.78 11.63 -0.74
CA LYS A 91 8.10 11.64 -0.11
C LYS A 91 8.64 10.21 0.07
N THR A 92 7.79 9.29 0.52
CA THR A 92 8.13 7.87 0.69
C THR A 92 8.53 7.25 -0.64
N LEU A 93 7.77 7.51 -1.71
CA LEU A 93 8.09 6.99 -3.04
C LEU A 93 9.39 7.56 -3.58
N LYS A 94 9.59 8.87 -3.50
CA LYS A 94 10.85 9.52 -3.93
C LYS A 94 12.08 8.94 -3.21
N ASN A 95 11.95 8.63 -1.91
CA ASN A 95 13.03 8.03 -1.13
C ASN A 95 13.32 6.58 -1.54
N LEU A 96 12.37 5.87 -2.13
CA LEU A 96 12.57 4.51 -2.64
C LEU A 96 13.14 4.51 -4.07
N SER A 97 12.82 5.54 -4.87
CA SER A 97 13.33 5.72 -6.23
C SER A 97 14.78 6.23 -6.28
N ARG A 98 15.25 6.90 -5.22
CA ARG A 98 16.67 7.23 -5.07
C ARG A 98 17.45 5.92 -4.92
N ARG A 99 18.22 5.57 -5.96
CA ARG A 99 19.14 4.42 -5.95
C ARG A 99 19.99 4.44 -4.68
N ALA A 100 20.32 3.25 -4.17
CA ALA A 100 21.62 3.05 -3.56
C ALA A 100 22.63 3.42 -4.66
N GLU A 101 23.17 4.64 -4.61
CA GLU A 101 24.33 4.97 -5.42
C GLU A 101 25.47 4.05 -4.95
N PRO A 102 26.18 3.37 -5.87
CA PRO A 102 27.34 2.55 -5.52
C PRO A 102 28.46 3.38 -4.90
#